data_AF-A0A2N7B5Q0-F1
#
_entry.id   AF-A0A2N7B5Q0-F1
#
_cell.length_a   1.000
_cell.length_b   1.000
_cell.length_c   1.000
_cell.angle_alpha   90.00
_cell.angle_beta   90.00
_cell.angle_gamma   90.00
#
_symmetry.space_group_name_H-M   'P 1'
#
loop_
_entity.id
_entity.type
_entity.pdbx_description
1 polymer ?
#
loop_
_entity_poly.entity_id
_entity_poly.type
_entity_poly.pdbx_seq_one_letter_code
_entity_poly.pdbx_strand_id
1 'polypeptide(L)'
;MLSFQVIARPFRRVVGLLSLSVLFLTSCNKEPVEKVEPFLADSSLVSVYEPSALALIQSTNDSLEYRPADYTMEVYRLTYRTSLAGGTPILASGIVYLPRQPKAKNYPLLSFQHATAYSPAEAPTGNSLTAPSFSYPLYFATHGYIVVCPDYLGYGQSSQVSHPYEHRETLAKASVDMLLATKEFLEAKNRTTNGQVFLAGYSEGGYATLSTQKMIQDSYATEFKLASTSCGSGPYATKAFFQHITTQPTIGKLANYLYVWQTLTYNELHGLNKPISYYFKAPYAEQIRQSMLTPGPLR
;
A
#
# COMPACT_ATOMS: atom_id res chain seq x y z
N MET A 1 73.25 -21.90 65.90
CA MET A 1 74.69 -22.18 65.79
C MET A 1 75.18 -21.64 64.46
N LEU A 2 76.30 -20.93 64.50
CA LEU A 2 77.18 -20.39 63.44
C LEU A 2 76.80 -20.75 61.97
N SER A 3 76.82 -19.82 61.02
CA SER A 3 78.09 -19.23 60.57
C SER A 3 77.94 -17.93 59.76
N PHE A 4 79.01 -17.16 59.90
CA PHE A 4 79.42 -15.91 59.28
C PHE A 4 79.75 -15.98 57.77
N GLN A 5 79.77 -14.77 57.17
CA GLN A 5 80.67 -14.28 56.10
C GLN A 5 80.33 -14.69 54.64
N VAL A 6 80.56 -13.89 53.57
CA VAL A 6 81.37 -12.67 53.34
C VAL A 6 81.00 -12.07 51.96
N ILE A 7 81.01 -10.73 51.85
CA ILE A 7 81.47 -9.83 50.77
C ILE A 7 81.18 -10.19 49.28
N ALA A 8 80.50 -9.29 48.55
CA ALA A 8 81.06 -8.50 47.43
C ALA A 8 79.98 -7.80 46.58
N ARG A 9 80.09 -6.47 46.44
CA ARG A 9 79.45 -5.63 45.40
C ARG A 9 80.18 -5.89 44.05
N PRO A 10 79.57 -5.74 42.84
CA PRO A 10 79.11 -4.42 42.36
C PRO A 10 77.95 -4.36 41.33
N PHE A 11 77.27 -3.21 41.36
CA PHE A 11 76.84 -2.37 40.23
C PHE A 11 76.29 -3.06 38.95
N ARG A 12 74.98 -2.96 38.71
CA ARG A 12 74.40 -2.89 37.36
C ARG A 12 72.98 -2.31 37.33
N ARG A 13 72.90 -1.09 36.79
CA ARG A 13 71.82 -0.45 35.99
C ARG A 13 70.36 -0.72 36.40
N VAL A 14 69.75 0.29 37.00
CA VAL A 14 68.29 0.49 37.04
C VAL A 14 67.80 0.71 35.61
N VAL A 15 67.08 -0.26 35.05
CA VAL A 15 66.28 -0.06 33.84
C VAL A 15 64.91 0.44 34.30
N GLY A 16 64.66 1.74 34.10
CA GLY A 16 63.34 2.32 34.29
C GLY A 16 62.40 1.82 33.20
N LEU A 17 61.38 1.06 33.58
CA LEU A 17 60.25 0.72 32.72
C LEU A 17 59.40 1.99 32.50
N LEU A 18 59.54 2.63 31.33
CA LEU A 18 58.55 3.58 30.84
C LEU A 18 57.31 2.78 30.38
N SER A 19 56.24 2.83 31.18
CA SER A 19 54.92 2.39 30.79
C SER A 19 54.37 3.33 29.71
N LEU A 20 54.35 2.88 28.46
CA LEU A 20 53.74 3.59 27.34
C LEU A 20 52.21 3.41 27.42
N SER A 21 51.53 4.37 28.05
CA SER A 21 50.07 4.44 28.09
C SER A 21 49.52 4.75 26.70
N VAL A 22 49.14 3.72 25.95
CA VAL A 22 48.41 3.86 24.70
C VAL A 22 46.99 4.33 25.03
N LEU A 23 46.76 5.64 24.88
CA LEU A 23 45.44 6.24 24.84
C LEU A 23 44.70 5.68 23.62
N PHE A 24 43.80 4.74 23.84
CA PHE A 24 42.81 4.35 22.84
C PHE A 24 41.86 5.54 22.63
N LEU A 25 42.11 6.32 21.58
CA LEU A 25 41.12 7.22 21.01
C LEU A 25 40.01 6.34 20.42
N THR A 26 38.95 6.12 21.20
CA THR A 26 37.70 5.58 20.69
C THR A 26 37.10 6.60 19.74
N SER A 27 37.42 6.46 18.45
CA SER A 27 36.70 7.14 17.38
C SER A 27 35.23 6.69 17.46
N CYS A 28 34.34 7.64 17.71
CA CYS A 28 32.90 7.47 17.51
C CYS A 28 32.65 7.18 16.03
N ASN A 29 32.73 5.91 15.63
CA ASN A 29 32.02 5.46 14.44
C ASN A 29 30.53 5.55 14.79
N LYS A 30 29.90 6.67 14.42
CA LYS A 30 28.45 6.65 14.20
C LYS A 30 28.23 5.56 13.16
N GLU A 31 27.52 4.50 13.54
CA GLU A 31 27.01 3.56 12.55
C GLU A 31 26.34 4.38 11.44
N PRO A 32 26.58 4.06 10.16
CA PRO A 32 25.92 4.77 9.09
C PRO A 32 24.42 4.64 9.33
N VAL A 33 23.76 5.78 9.61
CA VAL A 33 22.31 5.84 9.72
C VAL A 33 21.79 5.28 8.41
N GLU A 34 21.18 4.09 8.47
CA GLU A 34 20.58 3.45 7.32
C GLU A 34 19.60 4.46 6.72
N LYS A 35 19.89 4.90 5.50
CA LYS A 35 19.12 5.94 4.85
C LYS A 35 17.81 5.30 4.42
N VAL A 36 16.78 5.45 5.24
CA VAL A 36 15.43 4.97 4.93
C VAL A 36 15.04 5.58 3.59
N GLU A 37 14.86 4.74 2.57
CA GLU A 37 14.45 5.23 1.25
C GLU A 37 13.04 5.84 1.35
N PRO A 38 12.79 6.98 0.69
CA PRO A 38 11.47 7.58 0.66
C PRO A 38 10.46 6.65 -0.03
N PHE A 39 9.24 6.61 0.48
CA PHE A 39 8.15 5.86 -0.14
C PHE A 39 7.81 6.40 -1.52
N LEU A 40 7.83 7.72 -1.70
CA LEU A 40 7.63 8.38 -2.99
C LEU A 40 8.84 8.15 -3.90
N ALA A 41 8.60 7.56 -5.06
CA ALA A 41 9.61 7.39 -6.11
C ALA A 41 9.47 8.44 -7.21
N ASP A 42 8.23 8.74 -7.65
CA ASP A 42 7.95 9.76 -8.66
C ASP A 42 6.53 10.33 -8.50
N SER A 43 6.30 11.54 -9.02
CA SER A 43 4.98 12.16 -9.09
C SER A 43 4.79 12.95 -10.40
N SER A 44 3.64 12.79 -11.04
CA SER A 44 3.29 13.54 -12.26
C SER A 44 1.87 14.08 -12.20
N LEU A 45 1.67 15.30 -12.72
CA LEU A 45 0.34 15.89 -12.86
C LEU A 45 -0.37 15.23 -14.05
N VAL A 46 -1.55 14.66 -13.80
CA VAL A 46 -2.36 13.95 -14.81
C VAL A 46 -3.42 14.88 -15.39
N SER A 47 -4.13 15.61 -14.54
CA SER A 47 -5.23 16.47 -14.96
C SER A 47 -5.45 17.62 -13.98
N VAL A 48 -6.12 18.66 -14.45
CA VAL A 48 -6.58 19.80 -13.64
C VAL A 48 -8.05 20.04 -13.99
N TYR A 49 -8.92 20.00 -12.97
CA TYR A 49 -10.32 20.36 -13.12
C TYR A 49 -10.55 21.74 -12.52
N GLU A 50 -10.94 22.70 -13.35
CA GLU A 50 -11.40 23.99 -12.87
C GLU A 50 -12.82 23.91 -12.28
N PRO A 51 -13.22 24.83 -11.40
CA PRO A 51 -14.57 24.84 -10.82
C PRO A 51 -15.68 24.77 -11.87
N SER A 52 -15.50 25.45 -13.00
CA SER A 52 -16.44 25.42 -14.12
C SER A 52 -16.58 24.02 -14.73
N ALA A 53 -15.49 23.24 -14.82
CA ALA A 53 -15.53 21.87 -15.32
C ALA A 53 -16.19 20.93 -14.30
N LEU A 54 -15.89 21.10 -13.00
CA LEU A 54 -16.51 20.30 -11.93
C LEU A 54 -18.03 20.53 -11.88
N ALA A 55 -18.50 21.74 -12.15
CA ALA A 55 -19.93 22.08 -12.20
C ALA A 55 -20.70 21.38 -13.34
N LEU A 56 -20.01 20.92 -14.39
CA LEU A 56 -20.61 20.20 -15.52
C LEU A 56 -20.73 18.69 -15.29
N ILE A 57 -20.09 18.16 -14.25
CA ILE A 57 -20.16 16.73 -13.95
C ILE A 57 -21.56 16.42 -13.44
N GLN A 58 -22.29 15.63 -14.21
CA GLN A 58 -23.60 15.13 -13.84
C GLN A 58 -23.42 13.78 -13.14
N SER A 59 -23.92 13.67 -11.91
CA SER A 59 -24.04 12.37 -11.25
C SER A 59 -25.09 11.54 -12.00
N THR A 60 -24.73 10.34 -12.43
CA THR A 60 -25.56 9.46 -13.26
C THR A 60 -26.51 8.57 -12.43
N ASN A 61 -26.87 9.01 -11.22
CA ASN A 61 -27.70 8.31 -10.22
C ASN A 61 -26.91 7.37 -9.30
N ASP A 62 -26.24 7.95 -8.29
CA ASP A 62 -25.74 7.27 -7.11
C ASP A 62 -26.38 7.88 -5.85
N SER A 63 -26.47 7.10 -4.76
CA SER A 63 -26.93 7.60 -3.44
C SER A 63 -25.99 8.64 -2.80
N LEU A 64 -24.89 8.99 -3.47
CA LEU A 64 -23.94 10.02 -3.06
C LEU A 64 -24.35 11.36 -3.67
N GLU A 65 -24.62 12.35 -2.82
CA GLU A 65 -24.92 13.70 -3.26
C GLU A 65 -23.65 14.35 -3.85
N TYR A 66 -23.59 14.52 -5.16
CA TYR A 66 -22.48 15.23 -5.79
C TYR A 66 -22.64 16.74 -5.60
N ARG A 67 -21.65 17.36 -4.97
CA ARG A 67 -21.54 18.82 -4.86
C ARG A 67 -20.27 19.27 -5.55
N PRO A 68 -20.35 20.04 -6.65
CA PRO A 68 -19.17 20.55 -7.32
C PRO A 68 -18.42 21.52 -6.40
N ALA A 69 -17.10 21.46 -6.45
CA ALA A 69 -16.24 22.34 -5.67
C ALA A 69 -16.10 23.73 -6.32
N ASP A 70 -15.89 24.75 -5.49
CA ASP A 70 -15.55 26.12 -5.90
C ASP A 70 -14.04 26.34 -6.06
N TYR A 71 -13.26 25.26 -6.11
CA TYR A 71 -11.80 25.26 -6.20
C TYR A 71 -11.29 24.32 -7.28
N THR A 72 -10.10 24.64 -7.79
CA THR A 72 -9.40 23.80 -8.75
C THR A 72 -9.00 22.46 -8.10
N MET A 73 -9.18 21.36 -8.82
CA MET A 73 -8.74 20.02 -8.41
C MET A 73 -7.56 19.58 -9.28
N GLU A 74 -6.39 19.40 -8.68
CA GLU A 74 -5.25 18.79 -9.35
C GLU A 74 -5.27 17.27 -9.12
N VAL A 75 -5.10 16.48 -10.18
CA VAL A 75 -5.02 15.02 -10.09
C VAL A 75 -3.60 14.60 -10.40
N TYR A 76 -2.95 13.92 -9.47
CA TYR A 76 -1.58 13.43 -9.61
C TYR A 76 -1.54 11.91 -9.66
N ARG A 77 -0.63 11.37 -10.47
CA ARG A 77 -0.18 9.99 -10.36
C ARG A 77 1.06 9.98 -9.49
N LEU A 78 1.07 9.11 -8.49
CA LEU A 78 2.27 8.80 -7.72
C LEU A 78 2.75 7.40 -8.09
N THR A 79 4.07 7.25 -8.18
CA THR A 79 4.75 5.96 -8.16
C THR A 79 5.44 5.82 -6.79
N TYR A 80 5.20 4.72 -6.09
CA TYR A 80 5.68 4.53 -4.73
C TYR A 80 6.29 3.14 -4.51
N ARG A 81 7.22 3.07 -3.56
CA ARG A 81 7.86 1.83 -3.12
C ARG A 81 6.95 1.06 -2.18
N THR A 82 6.80 -0.22 -2.43
CA THR A 82 6.09 -1.18 -1.57
C THR A 82 6.73 -2.56 -1.73
N SER A 83 6.04 -3.64 -1.34
CA SER A 83 6.55 -5.00 -1.50
C SER A 83 5.48 -5.99 -1.92
N LEU A 84 5.90 -7.04 -2.63
CA LEU A 84 5.12 -8.26 -2.85
C LEU A 84 4.87 -9.01 -1.53
N ALA A 85 4.02 -10.03 -1.59
CA ALA A 85 3.93 -11.02 -0.53
C ALA A 85 5.31 -11.64 -0.27
N GLY A 86 5.75 -11.69 0.99
CA GLY A 86 7.10 -12.14 1.36
C GLY A 86 8.18 -11.04 1.39
N GLY A 87 7.82 -9.78 1.10
CA GLY A 87 8.70 -8.63 1.35
C GLY A 87 9.60 -8.21 0.19
N THR A 88 9.55 -8.89 -0.96
CA THR A 88 10.30 -8.49 -2.16
C THR A 88 9.91 -7.07 -2.61
N PRO A 89 10.84 -6.11 -2.69
CA PRO A 89 10.52 -4.74 -3.09
C PRO A 89 9.94 -4.64 -4.51
N ILE A 90 8.96 -3.76 -4.69
CA ILE A 90 8.37 -3.44 -6.00
C ILE A 90 7.87 -1.98 -6.01
N LEU A 91 7.78 -1.39 -7.20
CA LEU A 91 7.09 -0.12 -7.40
C LEU A 91 5.62 -0.36 -7.75
N ALA A 92 4.74 0.37 -7.10
CA ALA A 92 3.32 0.44 -7.40
C ALA A 92 2.91 1.88 -7.71
N SER A 93 1.66 2.08 -8.14
CA SER A 93 1.14 3.41 -8.46
C SER A 93 -0.24 3.65 -7.87
N GLY A 94 -0.64 4.91 -7.88
CA GLY A 94 -1.96 5.35 -7.46
C GLY A 94 -2.23 6.79 -7.85
N ILE A 95 -3.46 7.24 -7.61
CA ILE A 95 -3.91 8.60 -7.86
C ILE A 95 -4.08 9.38 -6.55
N VAL A 96 -3.71 10.66 -6.57
CA VAL A 96 -4.04 11.64 -5.54
C VAL A 96 -4.85 12.78 -6.14
N TYR A 97 -6.05 12.98 -5.61
CA TYR A 97 -6.87 14.17 -5.88
C TYR A 97 -6.52 15.24 -4.85
N LEU A 98 -5.97 16.37 -5.31
CA LEU A 98 -5.47 17.46 -4.49
C LEU A 98 -6.30 18.74 -4.72
N PRO A 99 -7.20 19.09 -3.78
CA PRO A 99 -7.88 20.38 -3.75
C PRO A 99 -6.91 21.56 -3.67
N ARG A 100 -7.10 22.57 -4.54
CA ARG A 100 -6.31 23.80 -4.58
C ARG A 100 -7.15 25.00 -4.17
N GLN A 101 -7.27 25.25 -2.86
CA GLN A 101 -7.82 26.51 -2.37
C GLN A 101 -6.74 27.55 -2.05
N PRO A 102 -7.01 28.84 -2.28
CA PRO A 102 -6.22 29.92 -1.71
C PRO A 102 -6.30 29.93 -0.17
N LYS A 103 -5.17 29.66 0.48
CA LYS A 103 -4.75 30.14 1.82
C LYS A 103 -5.45 29.71 3.13
N ALA A 104 -6.43 28.79 3.23
CA ALA A 104 -7.05 28.58 4.57
C ALA A 104 -7.49 27.17 5.01
N LYS A 105 -7.60 26.16 4.15
CA LYS A 105 -8.12 24.85 4.58
C LYS A 105 -7.04 23.76 4.55
N ASN A 106 -6.71 23.28 5.74
CA ASN A 106 -6.05 22.00 5.93
C ASN A 106 -7.09 20.90 5.70
N TYR A 107 -6.94 20.14 4.63
CA TYR A 107 -7.86 19.05 4.30
C TYR A 107 -7.49 17.76 5.03
N PRO A 108 -8.47 16.92 5.41
CA PRO A 108 -8.21 15.55 5.81
C PRO A 108 -7.73 14.69 4.63
N LEU A 109 -7.01 13.62 4.93
CA LEU A 109 -6.73 12.57 3.96
C LEU A 109 -7.87 11.56 3.96
N LEU A 110 -8.30 11.12 2.79
CA LEU A 110 -9.14 9.94 2.61
C LEU A 110 -8.39 8.93 1.75
N SER A 111 -8.06 7.76 2.29
CA SER A 111 -7.65 6.62 1.46
C SER A 111 -8.90 5.95 0.91
N PHE A 112 -9.04 5.90 -0.41
CA PHE A 112 -10.14 5.23 -1.08
C PHE A 112 -9.65 3.97 -1.79
N GLN A 113 -10.14 2.82 -1.33
CA GLN A 113 -9.83 1.50 -1.85
C GLN A 113 -10.87 1.10 -2.91
N HIS A 114 -10.43 0.92 -4.16
CA HIS A 114 -11.33 0.56 -5.26
C HIS A 114 -11.85 -0.88 -5.14
N ALA A 115 -13.02 -1.12 -5.75
CA ALA A 115 -13.62 -2.45 -5.91
C ALA A 115 -12.82 -3.30 -6.91
N THR A 116 -13.23 -4.54 -7.15
CA THR A 116 -12.58 -5.41 -8.14
C THR A 116 -12.41 -4.71 -9.49
N ALA A 117 -11.17 -4.60 -9.96
CA ALA A 117 -10.84 -4.13 -11.30
C ALA A 117 -10.64 -5.33 -12.22
N TYR A 118 -11.46 -5.46 -13.26
CA TYR A 118 -11.40 -6.58 -14.21
C TYR A 118 -10.43 -6.33 -15.37
N SER A 119 -9.85 -5.13 -15.41
CA SER A 119 -8.86 -4.74 -16.42
C SER A 119 -7.93 -3.66 -15.86
N PRO A 120 -6.72 -3.51 -16.41
CA PRO A 120 -5.83 -2.41 -16.04
C PRO A 120 -6.46 -1.01 -16.23
N ALA A 121 -7.43 -0.90 -17.14
CA ALA A 121 -8.15 0.34 -17.40
C ALA A 121 -9.05 0.78 -16.23
N GLU A 122 -9.49 -0.17 -15.40
CA GLU A 122 -10.37 0.06 -14.26
C GLU A 122 -9.63 0.40 -12.96
N ALA A 123 -8.30 0.26 -12.91
CA ALA A 123 -7.51 0.75 -11.78
C ALA A 123 -7.48 2.30 -11.76
N PRO A 124 -7.29 2.95 -10.59
CA PRO A 124 -7.22 4.41 -10.47
C PRO A 124 -6.32 5.11 -11.48
N THR A 125 -5.11 4.59 -11.76
CA THR A 125 -4.19 5.17 -12.75
C THR A 125 -4.46 4.76 -14.20
N GLY A 126 -5.50 3.94 -14.42
CA GLY A 126 -5.99 3.52 -15.72
C GLY A 126 -6.64 4.66 -16.51
N ASN A 127 -7.44 4.30 -17.53
CA ASN A 127 -8.05 5.24 -18.46
C ASN A 127 -9.58 5.18 -18.52
N SER A 128 -10.23 4.38 -17.65
CA SER A 128 -11.69 4.30 -17.57
C SER A 128 -12.26 5.38 -16.64
N LEU A 129 -12.61 6.53 -17.20
CA LEU A 129 -13.19 7.65 -16.43
C LEU A 129 -14.58 7.35 -15.85
N THR A 130 -15.26 6.33 -16.37
CA THR A 130 -16.57 5.86 -15.88
C THR A 130 -16.44 4.77 -14.81
N ALA A 131 -15.24 4.24 -14.57
CA ALA A 131 -15.02 3.26 -13.53
C ALA A 131 -15.27 3.90 -12.14
N PRO A 132 -15.90 3.18 -11.19
CA PRO A 132 -16.09 3.66 -9.83
C PRO A 132 -14.78 4.04 -9.12
N SER A 133 -13.66 3.46 -9.52
CA SER A 133 -12.31 3.79 -9.07
C SER A 133 -11.87 5.20 -9.43
N PHE A 134 -12.51 5.85 -10.41
CA PHE A 134 -12.24 7.23 -10.81
C PHE A 134 -13.36 8.18 -10.36
N SER A 135 -14.63 7.79 -10.53
CA SER A 135 -15.76 8.68 -10.26
C SER A 135 -16.02 8.92 -8.78
N TYR A 136 -15.94 7.89 -7.92
CA TYR A 136 -16.24 8.03 -6.49
C TYR A 136 -15.18 8.84 -5.73
N PRO A 137 -13.87 8.64 -5.95
CA PRO A 137 -12.85 9.50 -5.37
C PRO A 137 -13.06 10.98 -5.66
N LEU A 138 -13.48 11.32 -6.88
CA LEU A 138 -13.74 12.71 -7.25
C LEU A 138 -14.88 13.31 -6.41
N TYR A 139 -15.92 12.55 -6.08
CA TYR A 139 -17.01 13.04 -5.22
C TYR A 139 -16.52 13.36 -3.81
N PHE A 140 -15.67 12.51 -3.23
CA PHE A 140 -15.06 12.83 -1.94
C PHE A 140 -14.12 14.03 -2.05
N ALA A 141 -13.36 14.12 -3.14
CA ALA A 141 -12.42 15.22 -3.35
C ALA A 141 -13.15 16.57 -3.40
N THR A 142 -14.32 16.67 -4.07
CA THR A 142 -15.10 17.91 -4.11
C THR A 142 -15.72 18.29 -2.75
N HIS A 143 -15.83 17.34 -1.82
CA HIS A 143 -16.24 17.58 -0.43
C HIS A 143 -15.09 18.03 0.48
N GLY A 144 -13.90 18.28 -0.07
CA GLY A 144 -12.76 18.81 0.68
C GLY A 144 -11.93 17.72 1.35
N TYR A 145 -11.73 16.59 0.68
CA TYR A 145 -10.74 15.59 1.07
C TYR A 145 -9.58 15.62 0.07
N ILE A 146 -8.36 15.40 0.56
CA ILE A 146 -7.28 14.92 -0.31
C ILE A 146 -7.49 13.41 -0.43
N VAL A 147 -7.83 12.93 -1.62
CA VAL A 147 -8.23 11.52 -1.82
C VAL A 147 -7.09 10.74 -2.43
N VAL A 148 -6.73 9.62 -1.80
CA VAL A 148 -5.58 8.78 -2.11
C VAL A 148 -6.07 7.40 -2.55
N CYS A 149 -5.82 7.05 -3.81
CA CYS A 149 -6.37 5.85 -4.45
C CYS A 149 -5.23 4.95 -4.93
N PRO A 150 -4.78 3.96 -4.14
CA PRO A 150 -3.78 2.99 -4.60
C PRO A 150 -4.36 2.12 -5.72
N ASP A 151 -3.54 1.75 -6.70
CA ASP A 151 -3.95 0.80 -7.74
C ASP A 151 -4.02 -0.66 -7.27
N TYR A 152 -3.45 -0.96 -6.11
CA TYR A 152 -3.01 -2.31 -5.70
C TYR A 152 -1.88 -2.89 -6.56
N LEU A 153 -1.28 -3.97 -6.06
CA LEU A 153 -0.30 -4.75 -6.80
C LEU A 153 -0.97 -5.44 -7.99
N GLY A 154 -0.25 -5.56 -9.11
CA GLY A 154 -0.73 -6.17 -10.35
C GLY A 154 -1.45 -5.21 -11.30
N TYR A 155 -1.55 -3.93 -10.93
CA TYR A 155 -2.08 -2.87 -11.77
C TYR A 155 -1.08 -1.72 -11.89
N GLY A 156 -1.33 -0.84 -12.86
CA GLY A 156 -0.50 0.35 -13.10
C GLY A 156 0.98 0.02 -13.21
N GLN A 157 1.80 0.68 -12.39
CA GLN A 157 3.25 0.50 -12.33
C GLN A 157 3.69 -0.92 -11.96
N SER A 158 2.81 -1.71 -11.32
CA SER A 158 3.08 -3.08 -10.88
C SER A 158 2.43 -4.14 -11.77
N SER A 159 2.03 -3.79 -12.99
CA SER A 159 1.31 -4.68 -13.94
C SER A 159 2.09 -5.89 -14.46
N GLN A 160 3.39 -6.00 -14.15
CA GLN A 160 4.23 -7.14 -14.47
C GLN A 160 4.03 -8.34 -13.54
N VAL A 161 3.32 -8.18 -12.42
CA VAL A 161 2.91 -9.27 -11.53
C VAL A 161 1.40 -9.44 -11.57
N SER A 162 0.89 -10.64 -11.25
CA SER A 162 -0.56 -10.84 -11.13
C SER A 162 -1.08 -10.16 -9.86
N HIS A 163 -2.31 -9.64 -9.94
CA HIS A 163 -2.96 -9.03 -8.78
C HIS A 163 -3.26 -10.09 -7.71
N PRO A 164 -2.76 -9.95 -6.47
CA PRO A 164 -3.04 -10.86 -5.38
C PRO A 164 -4.45 -10.57 -4.82
N TYR A 165 -5.47 -10.95 -5.59
CA TYR A 165 -6.89 -10.71 -5.32
C TYR A 165 -7.31 -11.15 -3.93
N GLU A 166 -7.94 -10.23 -3.18
CA GLU A 166 -8.35 -10.44 -1.78
C GLU A 166 -7.23 -10.93 -0.83
N HIS A 167 -5.96 -10.62 -1.11
CA HIS A 167 -4.86 -10.92 -0.19
C HIS A 167 -4.64 -9.77 0.81
N ARG A 168 -5.00 -10.04 2.07
CA ARG A 168 -5.05 -9.05 3.17
C ARG A 168 -3.77 -8.21 3.29
N GLU A 169 -2.62 -8.86 3.31
CA GLU A 169 -1.34 -8.19 3.60
C GLU A 169 -0.93 -7.25 2.48
N THR A 170 -1.00 -7.70 1.23
CA THR A 170 -0.58 -6.88 0.08
C THR A 170 -1.55 -5.74 -0.20
N LEU A 171 -2.86 -5.95 -0.02
CA LEU A 171 -3.86 -4.88 -0.14
C LEU A 171 -3.65 -3.78 0.91
N ALA A 172 -3.42 -4.17 2.16
CA ALA A 172 -3.15 -3.24 3.24
C ALA A 172 -1.81 -2.52 3.05
N LYS A 173 -0.75 -3.26 2.70
CA LYS A 173 0.59 -2.70 2.55
C LYS A 173 0.68 -1.71 1.40
N ALA A 174 0.13 -2.04 0.23
CA ALA A 174 0.06 -1.10 -0.89
C ALA A 174 -0.71 0.18 -0.52
N SER A 175 -1.81 0.06 0.23
CA SER A 175 -2.60 1.20 0.68
C SER A 175 -1.86 2.08 1.70
N VAL A 176 -1.20 1.48 2.68
CA VAL A 176 -0.42 2.21 3.70
C VAL A 176 0.80 2.88 3.08
N ASP A 177 1.55 2.18 2.23
CA ASP A 177 2.74 2.73 1.58
C ASP A 177 2.36 3.88 0.62
N MET A 178 1.19 3.81 -0.05
CA MET A 178 0.66 4.92 -0.84
C MET A 178 0.29 6.13 0.03
N LEU A 179 -0.26 5.93 1.24
CA LEU A 179 -0.51 7.02 2.19
C LEU A 179 0.79 7.67 2.67
N LEU A 180 1.83 6.88 2.93
CA LEU A 180 3.17 7.38 3.30
C LEU A 180 3.78 8.18 2.14
N ALA A 181 3.76 7.66 0.92
CA ALA A 181 4.21 8.37 -0.27
C ALA A 181 3.42 9.67 -0.51
N THR A 182 2.12 9.67 -0.20
CA THR A 182 1.31 10.89 -0.29
C THR A 182 1.75 11.94 0.74
N LYS A 183 2.12 11.56 1.97
CA LYS A 183 2.64 12.50 2.96
C LYS A 183 3.93 13.16 2.46
N GLU A 184 4.86 12.38 1.92
CA GLU A 184 6.11 12.88 1.33
C GLU A 184 5.84 13.79 0.11
N PHE A 185 4.88 13.41 -0.74
CA PHE A 185 4.45 14.23 -1.89
C PHE A 185 3.89 15.59 -1.44
N LEU A 186 3.03 15.60 -0.42
CA LEU A 186 2.45 16.83 0.11
C LEU A 186 3.51 17.72 0.77
N GLU A 187 4.46 17.13 1.50
CA GLU A 187 5.62 17.84 2.06
C GLU A 187 6.45 18.52 0.95
N ALA A 188 6.80 17.79 -0.11
CA ALA A 188 7.52 18.35 -1.26
C ALA A 188 6.75 19.48 -1.98
N LYS A 189 5.41 19.46 -1.91
CA LYS A 189 4.52 20.51 -2.45
C LYS A 189 4.27 21.65 -1.47
N ASN A 190 4.87 21.64 -0.27
CA ASN A 190 4.60 22.56 0.84
C ASN A 190 3.10 22.62 1.20
N ARG A 191 2.47 21.44 1.30
CA ARG A 191 1.05 21.28 1.63
C ARG A 191 0.88 20.58 2.98
N THR A 192 0.00 21.13 3.79
CA THR A 192 -0.35 20.61 5.12
C THR A 192 -1.76 20.01 5.10
N THR A 193 -1.94 18.91 5.83
CA THR A 193 -3.25 18.30 6.12
C THR A 193 -3.73 18.72 7.51
N ASN A 194 -4.97 18.43 7.88
CA ASN A 194 -5.44 18.63 9.25
C ASN A 194 -5.07 17.47 10.20
N GLY A 195 -4.25 16.53 9.70
CA GLY A 195 -3.81 15.34 10.41
C GLY A 195 -4.82 14.19 10.47
N GLN A 196 -6.10 14.41 10.13
CA GLN A 196 -7.10 13.32 10.14
C GLN A 196 -6.94 12.43 8.90
N VAL A 197 -7.02 11.12 9.12
CA VAL A 197 -7.05 10.10 8.08
C VAL A 197 -8.38 9.37 8.13
N PHE A 198 -9.04 9.27 6.99
CA PHE A 198 -10.24 8.48 6.79
C PHE A 198 -9.92 7.33 5.82
N LEU A 199 -10.61 6.21 5.98
CA LEU A 199 -10.53 5.08 5.04
C LEU A 199 -11.92 4.75 4.52
N ALA A 200 -12.04 4.48 3.22
CA ALA A 200 -13.28 4.01 2.63
C ALA A 200 -13.03 3.09 1.44
N GLY A 201 -13.93 2.14 1.21
CA GLY A 201 -13.86 1.29 0.02
C GLY A 201 -15.05 0.37 -0.10
N TYR A 202 -15.22 -0.22 -1.27
CA TYR A 202 -16.39 -1.04 -1.60
C TYR A 202 -16.00 -2.39 -2.22
N SER A 203 -16.74 -3.46 -1.92
CA SER A 203 -16.49 -4.82 -2.41
C SER A 203 -15.08 -5.31 -2.03
N GLU A 204 -14.21 -5.71 -2.96
CA GLU A 204 -12.79 -5.97 -2.66
C GLU A 204 -12.16 -4.79 -1.91
N GLY A 205 -12.48 -3.56 -2.31
CA GLY A 205 -12.03 -2.35 -1.65
C GLY A 205 -12.51 -2.23 -0.21
N GLY A 206 -13.68 -2.79 0.13
CA GLY A 206 -14.15 -2.89 1.51
C GLY A 206 -13.27 -3.82 2.35
N TYR A 207 -12.85 -4.95 1.78
CA TYR A 207 -11.89 -5.86 2.41
C TYR A 207 -10.50 -5.23 2.54
N ALA A 208 -10.02 -4.56 1.49
CA ALA A 208 -8.78 -3.80 1.51
C ALA A 208 -8.82 -2.69 2.59
N THR A 209 -9.93 -1.96 2.69
CA THR A 209 -10.14 -0.90 3.70
C THR A 209 -10.00 -1.44 5.12
N LEU A 210 -10.68 -2.54 5.44
CA LEU A 210 -10.61 -3.14 6.77
C LEU A 210 -9.20 -3.71 7.06
N SER A 211 -8.55 -4.25 6.04
CA SER A 211 -7.16 -4.74 6.11
C SER A 211 -6.18 -3.59 6.39
N THR A 212 -6.33 -2.47 5.70
CA THR A 212 -5.57 -1.22 5.89
C THR A 212 -5.80 -0.65 7.28
N GLN A 213 -7.05 -0.59 7.75
CA GLN A 213 -7.37 -0.17 9.12
C GLN A 213 -6.57 -1.00 10.13
N LYS A 214 -6.63 -2.33 10.00
CA LYS A 214 -5.92 -3.23 10.92
C LYS A 214 -4.40 -3.00 10.88
N MET A 215 -3.81 -2.87 9.70
CA MET A 215 -2.37 -2.62 9.56
C MET A 215 -1.97 -1.27 10.18
N ILE A 216 -2.78 -0.22 9.99
CA ILE A 216 -2.53 1.09 10.63
C ILE A 216 -2.57 0.96 12.15
N GLN A 217 -3.60 0.29 12.69
CA GLN A 217 -3.74 0.11 14.14
C GLN A 217 -2.59 -0.70 14.75
N ASP A 218 -2.12 -1.73 14.05
CA ASP A 218 -1.07 -2.62 14.54
C ASP A 218 0.33 -1.98 14.45
N SER A 219 0.61 -1.25 13.36
CA SER A 219 1.99 -0.88 13.00
C SER A 219 2.23 0.59 12.67
N TYR A 220 1.18 1.39 12.43
CA TYR A 220 1.31 2.78 11.98
C TYR A 220 0.44 3.79 12.75
N ALA A 221 0.10 3.46 14.00
CA ALA A 221 -0.80 4.27 14.83
C ALA A 221 -0.17 5.62 15.22
N THR A 222 1.16 5.73 15.22
CA THR A 222 1.90 6.97 15.46
C THR A 222 1.99 7.85 14.21
N GLU A 223 1.93 7.25 13.02
CA GLU A 223 2.08 7.93 11.74
C GLU A 223 0.75 8.45 11.20
N PHE A 224 -0.37 7.79 11.54
CA PHE A 224 -1.71 8.11 11.06
C PHE A 224 -2.73 8.23 12.19
N LYS A 225 -3.32 9.43 12.31
CA LYS A 225 -4.48 9.66 13.18
C LYS A 225 -5.76 9.23 12.45
N LEU A 226 -6.08 7.94 12.53
CA LEU A 226 -7.29 7.38 11.96
C LEU A 226 -8.54 7.95 12.64
N ALA A 227 -9.33 8.72 11.90
CA ALA A 227 -10.52 9.41 12.38
C ALA A 227 -11.80 8.58 12.19
N SER A 228 -11.92 7.87 11.07
CA SER A 228 -13.04 6.96 10.80
C SER A 228 -12.71 5.99 9.66
N THR A 229 -13.48 4.91 9.55
CA THR A 229 -13.36 3.91 8.50
C THR A 229 -14.74 3.45 8.06
N SER A 230 -14.97 3.38 6.75
CA SER A 230 -16.22 2.92 6.14
C SER A 230 -15.96 1.78 5.15
N CYS A 231 -16.29 0.56 5.55
CA CYS A 231 -16.13 -0.62 4.71
C CYS A 231 -17.47 -1.01 4.08
N GLY A 232 -17.62 -0.84 2.77
CA GLY A 232 -18.84 -1.19 2.04
C GLY A 232 -18.75 -2.60 1.44
N SER A 233 -19.71 -3.47 1.78
CA SER A 233 -19.95 -4.76 1.10
C SER A 233 -18.71 -5.64 0.86
N GLY A 234 -17.70 -5.58 1.73
CA GLY A 234 -16.49 -6.37 1.60
C GLY A 234 -16.63 -7.81 2.12
N PRO A 235 -15.88 -8.77 1.56
CA PRO A 235 -15.89 -10.18 2.00
C PRO A 235 -15.10 -10.38 3.31
N TYR A 236 -15.56 -9.80 4.42
CA TYR A 236 -14.83 -9.79 5.70
C TYR A 236 -14.64 -11.18 6.32
N ALA A 237 -15.63 -12.05 6.15
CA ALA A 237 -15.63 -13.41 6.69
C ALA A 237 -15.26 -14.43 5.60
N THR A 238 -14.12 -14.23 4.91
CA THR A 238 -13.71 -14.98 3.71
C THR A 238 -13.82 -16.50 3.88
N LYS A 239 -13.36 -17.06 5.01
CA LYS A 239 -13.48 -18.50 5.29
C LYS A 239 -14.94 -18.98 5.35
N ALA A 240 -15.79 -18.28 6.10
CA ALA A 240 -17.19 -18.65 6.24
C ALA A 240 -17.94 -18.51 4.91
N PHE A 241 -17.63 -17.45 4.16
CA PHE A 241 -18.17 -17.23 2.83
C PHE A 241 -17.73 -18.32 1.84
N PHE A 242 -16.45 -18.69 1.84
CA PHE A 242 -15.89 -19.77 1.03
C PHE A 242 -16.53 -21.13 1.38
N GLN A 243 -16.78 -21.40 2.66
CA GLN A 243 -17.51 -22.59 3.09
C GLN A 243 -18.97 -22.58 2.59
N HIS A 244 -19.64 -21.43 2.68
CA HIS A 244 -21.03 -21.29 2.25
C HIS A 244 -21.20 -21.58 0.75
N ILE A 245 -20.37 -20.98 -0.10
CA ILE A 245 -20.46 -21.10 -1.56
C ILE A 245 -20.05 -22.49 -2.08
N THR A 246 -19.20 -23.22 -1.35
CA THR A 246 -18.74 -24.55 -1.77
C THR A 246 -19.65 -25.67 -1.28
N THR A 247 -20.56 -25.37 -0.35
CA THR A 247 -21.51 -26.34 0.22
C THR A 247 -22.96 -26.09 -0.21
N GLN A 248 -23.24 -25.00 -0.92
CA GLN A 248 -24.56 -24.65 -1.43
C GLN A 248 -24.51 -24.42 -2.95
N PRO A 249 -25.60 -24.66 -3.69
CA PRO A 249 -25.71 -24.20 -5.07
C PRO A 249 -25.49 -22.69 -5.15
N THR A 250 -24.49 -22.27 -5.93
CA THR A 250 -24.18 -20.84 -6.10
C THR A 250 -25.19 -20.19 -7.04
N ILE A 251 -25.37 -18.87 -6.94
CA ILE A 251 -26.18 -18.07 -7.89
C ILE A 251 -25.54 -17.96 -9.30
N GLY A 252 -24.37 -18.57 -9.50
CA GLY A 252 -23.61 -18.58 -10.75
C GLY A 252 -22.98 -17.23 -11.10
N LYS A 253 -22.52 -17.10 -12.36
CA LYS A 253 -22.05 -15.85 -12.98
C LYS A 253 -20.83 -15.24 -12.26
N LEU A 254 -20.88 -13.96 -11.91
CA LEU A 254 -19.77 -13.17 -11.37
C LEU A 254 -19.19 -13.76 -10.08
N ALA A 255 -20.04 -14.28 -9.19
CA ALA A 255 -19.59 -14.88 -7.95
C ALA A 255 -18.60 -16.03 -8.20
N ASN A 256 -18.94 -16.95 -9.12
CA ASN A 256 -18.06 -18.07 -9.47
C ASN A 256 -16.71 -17.60 -10.02
N TYR A 257 -16.71 -16.56 -10.84
CA TYR A 257 -15.49 -16.00 -11.41
C TYR A 257 -14.55 -15.47 -10.31
N LEU A 258 -15.08 -14.68 -9.36
CA LEU A 258 -14.28 -14.14 -8.26
C LEU A 258 -13.67 -15.23 -7.38
N TYR A 259 -14.39 -16.34 -7.15
CA TYR A 259 -13.83 -17.48 -6.40
C TYR A 259 -12.80 -18.28 -7.16
N VAL A 260 -12.96 -18.42 -8.48
CA VAL A 260 -11.92 -19.01 -9.32
C VAL A 260 -10.66 -18.17 -9.15
N TRP A 261 -10.77 -16.85 -9.30
CA TRP A 261 -9.63 -15.95 -9.15
C TRP A 261 -8.99 -16.07 -7.77
N GLN A 262 -9.77 -15.93 -6.69
CA GLN A 262 -9.28 -16.06 -5.32
C GLN A 262 -8.61 -17.42 -5.07
N THR A 263 -9.20 -18.52 -5.56
CA THR A 263 -8.63 -19.87 -5.39
C THR A 263 -7.26 -19.98 -6.07
N LEU A 264 -7.14 -19.45 -7.29
CA LEU A 264 -5.87 -19.47 -8.03
C LEU A 264 -4.82 -18.58 -7.36
N THR A 265 -5.20 -17.38 -6.94
CA THR A 265 -4.33 -16.47 -6.18
C THR A 265 -3.78 -17.14 -4.92
N TYR A 266 -4.63 -17.77 -4.10
CA TYR A 266 -4.18 -18.41 -2.86
C TYR A 266 -3.40 -19.71 -3.12
N ASN A 267 -3.68 -20.43 -4.22
CA ASN A 267 -2.90 -21.58 -4.63
C ASN A 267 -1.44 -21.23 -4.95
N GLU A 268 -1.22 -20.07 -5.59
CA GLU A 268 0.11 -19.53 -5.88
C GLU A 268 0.76 -18.94 -4.62
N LEU A 269 0.10 -17.99 -3.95
CA LEU A 269 0.66 -17.26 -2.80
C LEU A 269 1.10 -18.17 -1.65
N HIS A 270 0.39 -19.27 -1.42
CA HIS A 270 0.73 -20.22 -0.36
C HIS A 270 1.58 -21.40 -0.84
N GLY A 271 2.07 -21.38 -2.09
CA GLY A 271 2.91 -22.44 -2.64
C GLY A 271 2.25 -23.81 -2.70
N LEU A 272 0.91 -23.86 -2.73
CA LEU A 272 0.16 -25.12 -2.80
C LEU A 272 0.39 -25.83 -4.13
N ASN A 273 0.57 -25.04 -5.20
CA ASN A 273 0.97 -25.48 -6.54
C ASN A 273 0.14 -26.67 -7.07
N LYS A 274 -1.14 -26.73 -6.70
CA LYS A 274 -2.03 -27.77 -7.19
C LYS A 274 -2.47 -27.44 -8.62
N PRO A 275 -2.65 -28.45 -9.50
CA PRO A 275 -3.20 -28.22 -10.82
C PRO A 275 -4.63 -27.71 -10.73
N ILE A 276 -5.10 -26.93 -11.72
CA ILE A 276 -6.48 -26.41 -11.77
C ILE A 276 -7.52 -27.54 -11.59
N SER A 277 -7.24 -28.72 -12.14
CA SER A 277 -8.10 -29.91 -12.01
C SER A 277 -8.25 -30.47 -10.59
N TYR A 278 -7.38 -30.06 -9.66
CA TYR A 278 -7.53 -30.38 -8.24
C TYR A 278 -8.74 -29.64 -7.63
N TYR A 279 -8.97 -28.39 -8.03
CA TYR A 279 -10.04 -27.54 -7.49
C TYR A 279 -11.31 -27.59 -8.35
N PHE A 280 -11.18 -27.73 -9.66
CA PHE A 280 -12.29 -27.61 -10.61
C PHE A 280 -12.45 -28.88 -11.45
N LYS A 281 -13.71 -29.33 -11.64
CA LYS A 281 -14.04 -30.48 -12.50
C LYS A 281 -14.07 -30.09 -13.98
N ALA A 282 -13.92 -31.07 -14.87
CA ALA A 282 -14.20 -30.87 -16.30
C ALA A 282 -15.71 -30.57 -16.51
N PRO A 283 -16.08 -29.71 -17.49
CA PRO A 283 -15.20 -28.99 -18.43
C PRO A 283 -14.63 -27.68 -17.88
N TYR A 284 -14.98 -27.24 -16.67
CA TYR A 284 -14.60 -25.93 -16.13
C TYR A 284 -13.09 -25.76 -15.94
N ALA A 285 -12.38 -26.80 -15.50
CA ALA A 285 -10.92 -26.73 -15.39
C ALA A 285 -10.23 -26.41 -16.73
N GLU A 286 -10.79 -26.90 -17.85
CA GLU A 286 -10.30 -26.61 -19.19
C GLU A 286 -10.57 -25.16 -19.57
N GLN A 287 -11.80 -24.69 -19.34
CA GLN A 287 -12.22 -23.32 -19.63
C GLN A 287 -11.39 -22.30 -18.83
N ILE A 288 -11.14 -22.57 -17.55
CA ILE A 288 -10.31 -21.71 -16.70
C ILE A 288 -8.90 -21.66 -17.26
N ARG A 289 -8.27 -22.81 -17.57
CA ARG A 289 -6.92 -22.84 -18.14
C ARG A 289 -6.82 -22.05 -19.44
N GLN A 290 -7.81 -22.16 -20.32
CA GLN A 290 -7.86 -21.39 -21.56
C GLN A 290 -7.96 -19.88 -21.30
N SER A 291 -8.76 -19.46 -20.30
CA SER A 291 -8.89 -18.04 -19.94
C SER A 291 -7.60 -17.41 -19.41
N MET A 292 -6.71 -18.21 -18.80
CA MET A 292 -5.40 -17.75 -18.33
C MET A 292 -4.41 -17.49 -19.47
N LEU A 293 -4.67 -18.01 -20.68
CA LEU A 293 -3.81 -17.76 -21.85
C LEU A 293 -4.07 -16.39 -22.48
N THR A 294 -5.21 -15.77 -22.16
CA THR A 294 -5.56 -14.42 -22.62
C THR A 294 -5.25 -13.38 -21.56
N PRO A 295 -4.84 -12.15 -21.92
CA PRO A 295 -4.71 -11.06 -20.95
C PRO A 295 -6.03 -10.83 -20.21
N GLY A 296 -5.98 -10.84 -18.89
CA GLY A 296 -7.14 -10.66 -18.04
C GLY A 296 -6.82 -11.00 -16.59
N PRO A 297 -7.79 -10.88 -15.68
CA PRO A 297 -7.53 -10.97 -14.24
C PRO A 297 -7.13 -12.37 -13.75
N LEU A 298 -7.46 -13.43 -14.51
CA LEU A 298 -7.05 -14.80 -14.20
C LEU A 298 -5.63 -15.14 -14.69
N ARG A 299 -4.97 -14.24 -15.43
CA ARG A 299 -3.64 -14.47 -15.98
C ARG A 299 -2.52 -14.29 -14.94
#